data_AF-A0A060Z5J3-F1
#
_entry.id   AF-A0A060Z5J3-F1
#
_cell.length_a   1.000
_cell.length_b   1.000
_cell.length_c   1.000
_cell.angle_alpha   90.00
_cell.angle_beta   90.00
_cell.angle_gamma   90.00
#
_symmetry.space_group_name_H-M   'P 1'
#
loop_
_entity.id
_entity.type
_entity.pdbx_description
1 polymer ?
#
loop_
_entity_poly.entity_id
_entity_poly.type
_entity_poly.pdbx_seq_one_letter_code
_entity_poly.pdbx_strand_id
1 'polypeptide(L)'
;MGWFRKNPDTGASRPDVGPLPQKRYGLTGVGASPYVMNCNVTIDTQDLALGRSIAMSIRDSTPGGIPGVQVLALPHEGAVEIACNVESMKGNPPSQVEERGEPWPTFSIGGQPYCHAPESLITARVAELAGRQGVATKGTALVGFTPYECRGLAEKALSLGIAEFWKELRRLHM
;
A
#
# COMPACT_ATOMS: atom_id res chain seq x y z
N MET A 1 -3.28 -13.09 -16.09
CA MET A 1 -4.72 -13.35 -15.84
C MET A 1 -5.65 -12.16 -15.99
N GLY A 2 -5.22 -10.89 -16.08
CA GLY A 2 -6.01 -9.80 -16.70
C GLY A 2 -7.41 -9.48 -16.13
N TRP A 3 -7.86 -10.14 -15.07
CA TRP A 3 -9.19 -10.00 -14.46
C TRP A 3 -9.39 -8.63 -13.79
N PHE A 4 -8.29 -7.95 -13.44
CA PHE A 4 -8.24 -6.58 -12.96
C PHE A 4 -8.26 -5.53 -14.10
N ARG A 5 -8.38 -5.94 -15.37
CA ARG A 5 -8.57 -4.99 -16.49
C ARG A 5 -9.96 -4.38 -16.39
N LYS A 6 -10.09 -3.12 -16.82
CA LYS A 6 -11.34 -2.33 -16.75
C LYS A 6 -12.58 -2.97 -17.40
N ASN A 7 -12.41 -3.91 -18.31
CA ASN A 7 -13.47 -4.71 -18.93
C ASN A 7 -13.00 -6.16 -19.07
N PRO A 8 -13.09 -6.98 -18.01
CA PRO A 8 -12.87 -8.41 -18.14
C PRO A 8 -14.12 -9.01 -18.78
N ASP A 9 -13.96 -9.76 -19.87
CA ASP A 9 -15.03 -10.64 -20.34
C ASP A 9 -15.21 -11.74 -19.29
N THR A 10 -16.16 -11.54 -18.39
CA THR A 10 -16.43 -12.46 -17.29
C THR A 10 -16.95 -13.81 -17.78
N GLY A 11 -17.49 -13.89 -19.00
CA GLY A 11 -17.92 -15.14 -19.63
C GLY A 11 -16.75 -16.03 -20.07
N ALA A 12 -15.57 -15.44 -20.30
CA ALA A 12 -14.35 -16.15 -20.68
C ALA A 12 -13.46 -16.54 -19.48
N SER A 13 -13.81 -16.12 -18.26
CA SER A 13 -12.98 -16.32 -17.08
C SER A 13 -13.23 -17.69 -16.45
N ARG A 14 -12.39 -18.68 -16.78
CA ARG A 14 -12.40 -20.00 -16.15
C ARG A 14 -11.63 -19.95 -14.82
N PRO A 15 -12.27 -20.24 -13.67
CA PRO A 15 -11.57 -20.26 -12.39
C PRO A 15 -10.61 -21.46 -12.30
N ASP A 16 -9.46 -21.26 -11.65
CA ASP A 16 -8.50 -22.33 -11.38
C ASP A 16 -9.10 -23.36 -10.40
N VAL A 17 -9.92 -22.89 -9.45
CA VAL A 17 -10.59 -23.69 -8.42
C VAL A 17 -12.04 -23.25 -8.26
N GLY A 18 -12.96 -24.20 -8.11
CA GLY A 18 -14.36 -23.96 -7.81
C GLY A 18 -15.27 -23.78 -9.04
N PRO A 19 -16.58 -23.58 -8.83
CA PRO A 19 -17.55 -23.40 -9.90
C PRO A 19 -17.43 -22.00 -10.55
N LEU A 20 -18.10 -21.82 -11.69
CA LEU A 20 -18.18 -20.51 -12.34
C LEU A 20 -18.80 -19.44 -11.40
N PRO A 21 -18.36 -18.17 -11.49
CA PRO A 21 -18.87 -17.08 -10.66
C PRO A 21 -20.39 -16.95 -10.70
N GLN A 22 -21.00 -16.76 -9.53
CA GLN A 22 -22.44 -16.49 -9.39
C GLN A 22 -22.69 -15.06 -8.95
N LYS A 23 -23.82 -14.47 -9.37
CA LYS A 23 -24.17 -13.07 -9.06
C LYS A 23 -24.11 -12.71 -7.57
N ARG A 24 -24.39 -13.66 -6.67
CA ARG A 24 -24.38 -13.43 -5.21
C ARG A 24 -22.98 -13.25 -4.63
N TYR A 25 -21.99 -13.98 -5.14
CA TYR A 25 -20.66 -14.08 -4.49
C TYR A 25 -19.50 -13.61 -5.39
N GLY A 26 -19.72 -13.46 -6.70
CA GLY A 26 -18.71 -13.02 -7.64
C GLY A 26 -17.55 -14.02 -7.78
N LEU A 27 -16.32 -13.48 -7.86
CA LEU A 27 -15.07 -14.21 -8.00
C LEU A 27 -14.13 -13.80 -6.85
N THR A 28 -13.42 -14.76 -6.26
CA THR A 28 -12.36 -14.51 -5.28
C THR A 28 -11.02 -14.90 -5.89
N GLY A 29 -10.05 -13.99 -5.87
CA GLY A 29 -8.66 -14.27 -6.20
C GLY A 29 -7.86 -14.59 -4.94
N VAL A 30 -7.06 -15.66 -4.97
CA VAL A 30 -6.09 -15.99 -3.93
C VAL A 30 -4.71 -16.07 -4.56
N GLY A 31 -3.71 -15.56 -3.87
CA GLY A 31 -2.34 -15.58 -4.35
C GLY A 31 -1.34 -15.26 -3.25
N ALA A 32 -0.08 -15.18 -3.63
CA ALA A 32 1.00 -14.74 -2.76
C ALA A 32 1.76 -13.61 -3.47
N SER A 33 2.15 -12.61 -2.70
CA SER A 33 2.99 -11.50 -3.14
C SER A 33 4.05 -11.23 -2.07
N PRO A 34 5.10 -10.48 -2.39
CA PRO A 34 5.86 -9.75 -1.38
C PRO A 34 4.95 -8.87 -0.52
N TYR A 35 5.52 -8.31 0.55
CA TYR A 35 4.75 -7.49 1.49
C TYR A 35 4.08 -6.29 0.80
N VAL A 36 2.89 -5.94 1.26
CA VAL A 36 2.15 -4.76 0.83
C VAL A 36 1.69 -4.00 2.06
N MET A 37 2.10 -2.74 2.16
CA MET A 37 1.67 -1.82 3.22
C MET A 37 0.56 -0.91 2.69
N ASN A 38 -0.39 -0.52 3.55
CA ASN A 38 -1.40 0.48 3.21
C ASN A 38 -1.15 1.77 4.00
N CYS A 39 -0.93 2.87 3.27
CA CYS A 39 -0.62 4.19 3.82
C CYS A 39 -1.52 5.23 3.18
N ASN A 40 -2.35 5.88 4.00
CA ASN A 40 -3.28 6.90 3.57
C ASN A 40 -2.88 8.26 4.14
N VAL A 41 -2.80 9.27 3.29
CA VAL A 41 -2.50 10.64 3.71
C VAL A 41 -3.71 11.53 3.42
N THR A 42 -4.27 12.15 4.45
CA THR A 42 -5.43 13.05 4.29
C THR A 42 -4.94 14.49 4.07
N ILE A 43 -5.46 15.14 3.02
CA ILE A 43 -5.19 16.55 2.70
C ILE A 43 -6.43 17.40 3.01
N ASP A 44 -6.23 18.60 3.56
CA ASP A 44 -7.31 19.49 4.03
C ASP A 44 -7.98 20.26 2.89
N THR A 45 -8.66 19.53 2.02
CA THR A 45 -9.43 20.08 0.91
C THR A 45 -10.53 19.10 0.51
N GLN A 46 -11.61 19.59 -0.09
CA GLN A 46 -12.62 18.76 -0.75
C GLN A 46 -12.39 18.66 -2.28
N ASP A 47 -11.32 19.29 -2.79
CA ASP A 47 -10.97 19.26 -4.20
C ASP A 47 -10.37 17.91 -4.61
N LEU A 48 -11.23 17.04 -5.13
CA LEU A 48 -10.82 15.74 -5.68
C LEU A 48 -9.93 15.86 -6.91
N ALA A 49 -10.00 16.95 -7.69
CA ALA A 49 -9.12 17.13 -8.84
C ALA A 49 -7.67 17.34 -8.38
N LEU A 50 -7.48 18.14 -7.33
CA LEU A 50 -6.19 18.27 -6.66
C LEU A 50 -5.70 16.92 -6.13
N GLY A 51 -6.54 16.19 -5.40
CA GLY A 51 -6.15 14.87 -4.89
C GLY A 51 -5.75 13.89 -6.00
N ARG A 52 -6.49 13.85 -7.10
CA ARG A 52 -6.15 13.03 -8.28
C ARG A 52 -4.83 13.44 -8.92
N SER A 53 -4.53 14.75 -8.97
CA SER A 53 -3.25 15.26 -9.46
C SER A 53 -2.08 14.79 -8.59
N ILE A 54 -2.23 14.83 -7.27
CA ILE A 54 -1.23 14.32 -6.32
C ILE A 54 -1.06 12.81 -6.49
N ALA A 55 -2.16 12.06 -6.54
CA ALA A 55 -2.15 10.62 -6.76
C ALA A 55 -1.44 10.24 -8.07
N MET A 56 -1.73 10.94 -9.17
CA MET A 56 -1.00 10.72 -10.44
C MET A 56 0.49 11.01 -10.31
N SER A 57 0.88 12.04 -9.56
CA SER A 57 2.27 12.45 -9.40
C SER A 57 3.11 11.47 -8.59
N ILE A 58 2.53 10.78 -7.59
CA ILE A 58 3.28 9.85 -6.73
C ILE A 58 3.20 8.39 -7.18
N ARG A 59 2.32 8.07 -8.13
CA ARG A 59 2.14 6.72 -8.67
C ARG A 59 3.43 6.19 -9.30
N ASP A 60 3.76 4.94 -9.02
CA ASP A 60 4.94 4.23 -9.56
C ASP A 60 5.09 4.37 -11.09
N SER A 61 3.99 4.26 -11.82
CA SER A 61 3.99 4.35 -13.29
C SER A 61 4.33 5.73 -13.86
N THR A 62 4.40 6.76 -13.02
CA THR A 62 4.68 8.14 -13.44
C THR A 62 6.19 8.41 -13.31
N PRO A 63 6.84 9.05 -14.31
CA PRO A 63 8.23 9.47 -14.17
C PRO A 63 8.44 10.34 -12.92
N GLY A 64 9.32 9.91 -12.02
CA GLY A 64 9.56 10.58 -10.73
C GLY A 64 8.51 10.27 -9.65
N GLY A 65 7.62 9.31 -9.89
CA GLY A 65 6.76 8.71 -8.89
C GLY A 65 7.53 7.86 -7.88
N ILE A 66 6.83 7.36 -6.86
CA ILE A 66 7.46 6.57 -5.80
C ILE A 66 7.40 5.08 -6.19
N PRO A 67 8.55 4.40 -6.29
CA PRO A 67 8.58 2.98 -6.63
C PRO A 67 7.67 2.12 -5.74
N GLY A 68 6.87 1.25 -6.36
CA GLY A 68 5.95 0.34 -5.67
C GLY A 68 4.65 0.97 -5.19
N VAL A 69 4.44 2.28 -5.36
CA VAL A 69 3.20 2.95 -4.93
C VAL A 69 2.09 2.82 -5.97
N GLN A 70 1.01 2.14 -5.58
CA GLN A 70 -0.29 2.21 -6.22
C GLN A 70 -1.19 3.14 -5.42
N VAL A 71 -1.85 4.09 -6.08
CA VAL A 71 -2.54 5.18 -5.38
C VAL A 71 -3.84 5.61 -6.05
N LEU A 72 -4.81 5.94 -5.21
CA LEU A 72 -6.08 6.56 -5.53
C LEU A 72 -6.30 7.82 -4.68
N ALA A 73 -7.16 8.71 -5.15
CA ALA A 73 -7.67 9.84 -4.38
C ALA A 73 -9.17 9.68 -4.17
N LEU A 74 -9.62 9.74 -2.92
CA LEU A 74 -10.98 9.42 -2.50
C LEU A 74 -11.55 10.53 -1.60
N PRO A 75 -12.86 10.80 -1.64
CA PRO A 75 -13.51 11.64 -0.64
C PRO A 75 -13.44 10.95 0.73
N HIS A 76 -13.07 11.69 1.77
CA HIS A 76 -12.96 11.15 3.13
C HIS A 76 -13.28 12.24 4.16
N GLU A 77 -14.38 12.10 4.90
CA GLU A 77 -14.74 12.97 6.04
C GLU A 77 -14.63 14.50 5.78
N GLY A 78 -15.17 14.97 4.64
CA GLY A 78 -15.09 16.40 4.28
C GLY A 78 -13.70 16.86 3.86
N ALA A 79 -12.81 15.91 3.56
CA ALA A 79 -11.47 16.08 3.04
C ALA A 79 -11.23 15.14 1.85
N VAL A 80 -9.99 15.09 1.37
CA VAL A 80 -9.55 14.11 0.36
C VAL A 80 -8.45 13.24 0.96
N GLU A 81 -8.61 11.93 0.80
CA GLU A 81 -7.62 10.93 1.19
C GLU A 81 -6.83 10.47 -0.02
N ILE A 82 -5.50 10.54 0.07
CA ILE A 82 -4.57 9.95 -0.87
C ILE A 82 -4.25 8.54 -0.37
N ALA A 83 -5.02 7.56 -0.84
CA ALA A 83 -4.96 6.18 -0.37
C ALA A 83 -3.94 5.39 -1.19
N CYS A 84 -2.90 4.86 -0.53
CA CYS A 84 -1.80 4.17 -1.18
C CYS A 84 -1.69 2.72 -0.70
N ASN A 85 -1.56 1.80 -1.66
CA ASN A 85 -0.93 0.50 -1.44
C ASN A 85 0.53 0.61 -1.88
N VAL A 86 1.43 0.12 -1.05
CA VAL A 86 2.87 0.18 -1.26
C VAL A 86 3.37 -1.24 -1.37
N GLU A 87 3.75 -1.64 -2.58
CA GLU A 87 4.25 -2.97 -2.87
C GLU A 87 5.77 -3.03 -2.68
N SER A 88 6.27 -4.19 -2.27
CA SER A 88 7.71 -4.42 -2.21
C SER A 88 8.28 -4.59 -3.61
N MET A 89 9.37 -3.90 -3.89
CA MET A 89 10.05 -3.89 -5.18
C MET A 89 11.27 -4.82 -5.14
N LYS A 90 11.54 -5.50 -6.25
CA LYS A 90 12.73 -6.33 -6.39
C LYS A 90 13.98 -5.46 -6.49
N GLY A 91 15.06 -5.89 -5.85
CA GLY A 91 16.35 -5.21 -5.89
C GLY A 91 16.60 -4.29 -4.71
N ASN A 92 17.52 -3.37 -4.90
CA ASN A 92 17.94 -2.43 -3.88
C ASN A 92 17.09 -1.14 -3.93
N PRO A 93 17.03 -0.37 -2.83
CA PRO A 93 16.44 0.96 -2.85
C PRO A 93 17.06 1.84 -3.96
N PRO A 94 16.29 2.77 -4.54
CA PRO A 94 16.84 3.72 -5.51
C PRO A 94 17.91 4.60 -4.84
N SER A 95 19.08 4.71 -5.48
CA SER A 95 20.25 5.43 -4.96
C SER A 95 20.03 6.93 -4.65
N GLN A 96 18.96 7.53 -5.18
CA GLN A 96 18.63 8.95 -4.96
C GLN A 96 17.91 9.21 -3.62
N VAL A 97 17.49 8.18 -2.88
CA VAL A 97 16.67 8.37 -1.66
C VAL A 97 17.49 8.31 -0.37
N GLU A 98 18.76 7.89 -0.44
CA GLU A 98 19.62 7.68 0.73
C GLU A 98 20.21 8.97 1.35
N GLU A 99 20.22 10.11 0.63
CA GLU A 99 21.00 11.27 1.10
C GLU A 99 20.34 12.14 2.18
N ARG A 100 19.02 12.02 2.43
CA ARG A 100 18.32 12.81 3.49
C ARG A 100 17.11 12.14 4.15
N GLY A 101 16.79 10.89 3.78
CA GLY A 101 15.58 10.19 4.24
C GLY A 101 15.86 9.00 5.16
N GLU A 102 14.78 8.46 5.73
CA GLU A 102 14.81 7.15 6.38
C GLU A 102 15.25 6.06 5.38
N PRO A 103 16.13 5.12 5.78
CA PRO A 103 16.50 4.01 4.91
C PRO A 103 15.28 3.17 4.57
N TRP A 104 15.15 2.80 3.29
CA TRP A 104 14.06 1.93 2.85
C TRP A 104 14.15 0.57 3.52
N PRO A 105 13.04 0.01 4.04
CA PRO A 105 13.02 -1.35 4.49
C PRO A 105 13.51 -2.33 3.41
N THR A 106 14.39 -3.25 3.80
CA THR A 106 14.92 -4.29 2.90
C THR A 106 14.81 -5.67 3.53
N PHE A 107 14.58 -6.68 2.69
CA PHE A 107 14.48 -8.08 3.10
C PHE A 107 14.73 -9.01 1.92
N SER A 108 14.86 -10.31 2.19
CA SER A 108 15.09 -11.33 1.16
C SER A 108 13.99 -12.37 1.16
N ILE A 109 13.48 -12.71 -0.04
CA ILE A 109 12.54 -13.81 -0.25
C ILE A 109 13.21 -14.81 -1.20
N GLY A 110 13.53 -16.00 -0.70
CA GLY A 110 14.21 -17.03 -1.51
C GLY A 110 15.58 -16.59 -2.04
N GLY A 111 16.32 -15.78 -1.27
CA GLY A 111 17.62 -15.23 -1.67
C GLY A 111 17.53 -14.00 -2.60
N GLN A 112 16.33 -13.61 -3.04
CA GLN A 112 16.12 -12.42 -3.85
C GLN A 112 15.92 -11.19 -2.97
N PRO A 113 16.69 -10.10 -3.15
CA PRO A 113 16.51 -8.87 -2.37
C PRO A 113 15.25 -8.12 -2.80
N TYR A 114 14.58 -7.55 -1.82
CA TYR A 114 13.46 -6.63 -1.99
C TYR A 114 13.68 -5.38 -1.15
N CYS A 115 13.19 -4.26 -1.65
CA CYS A 115 13.11 -2.97 -0.96
C CYS A 115 11.66 -2.48 -0.92
N HIS A 116 11.37 -1.57 -0.01
CA HIS A 116 10.02 -1.06 0.20
C HIS A 116 10.07 0.43 0.53
N ALA A 117 9.22 1.25 -0.08
CA ALA A 117 9.17 2.67 0.23
C ALA A 117 8.66 2.87 1.68
N PRO A 118 9.32 3.70 2.50
CA PRO A 118 8.81 4.01 3.83
C PRO A 118 7.58 4.92 3.75
N GLU A 119 6.67 4.80 4.72
CA GLU A 119 5.47 5.63 4.83
C GLU A 119 5.81 7.12 5.03
N SER A 120 6.97 7.39 5.65
CA SER A 120 7.52 8.73 5.85
C SER A 120 7.79 9.44 4.51
N LEU A 121 8.30 8.72 3.50
CA LEU A 121 8.52 9.25 2.15
C LEU A 121 7.19 9.63 1.47
N ILE A 122 6.18 8.77 1.59
CA ILE A 122 4.85 9.01 1.00
C ILE A 122 4.20 10.22 1.65
N THR A 123 4.22 10.28 2.98
CA THR A 123 3.70 11.40 3.76
C THR A 123 4.37 12.71 3.37
N ALA A 124 5.70 12.73 3.32
CA ALA A 124 6.47 13.91 2.95
C ALA A 124 6.15 14.36 1.52
N ARG A 125 6.04 13.42 0.57
CA ARG A 125 5.76 13.75 -0.83
C ARG A 125 4.35 14.28 -1.03
N VAL A 126 3.35 13.71 -0.36
CA VAL A 126 1.98 14.23 -0.41
C VAL A 126 1.90 15.62 0.22
N ALA A 127 2.54 15.81 1.39
CA ALA A 127 2.57 17.11 2.06
C ALA A 127 3.24 18.19 1.21
N GLU A 128 4.34 17.87 0.55
CA GLU A 128 5.02 18.77 -0.38
C GLU A 128 4.12 19.17 -1.55
N LEU A 129 3.48 18.20 -2.22
CA LEU A 129 2.65 18.46 -3.39
C LEU A 129 1.37 19.23 -3.04
N ALA A 130 0.75 18.93 -1.90
CA ALA A 130 -0.41 19.67 -1.39
C ALA A 130 0.00 21.09 -0.96
N GLY A 131 1.14 21.23 -0.28
CA GLY A 131 1.66 22.52 0.20
C GLY A 131 1.97 23.50 -0.94
N ARG A 132 2.43 23.01 -2.11
CA ARG A 132 2.58 23.83 -3.32
C ARG A 132 1.28 24.45 -3.82
N GLN A 133 0.13 23.93 -3.40
CA GLN A 133 -1.21 24.42 -3.71
C GLN A 133 -1.86 25.14 -2.51
N GLY A 134 -1.10 25.40 -1.44
CA GLY A 134 -1.61 26.03 -0.22
C GLY A 134 -2.50 25.13 0.64
N VAL A 135 -2.47 23.82 0.42
CA VAL A 135 -3.27 22.83 1.17
C VAL A 135 -2.38 22.08 2.17
N ALA A 136 -2.80 22.03 3.43
CA ALA A 136 -2.12 21.28 4.48
C ALA A 136 -2.52 19.80 4.49
N THR A 137 -1.71 18.94 5.12
CA THR A 137 -2.11 17.58 5.47
C THR A 137 -2.78 17.56 6.85
N LYS A 138 -3.83 16.73 7.02
CA LYS A 138 -4.49 16.49 8.31
C LYS A 138 -3.80 15.39 9.11
N GLY A 139 -3.20 14.42 8.42
CA GLY A 139 -2.52 13.30 9.06
C GLY A 139 -2.28 12.15 8.09
N THR A 140 -1.56 11.16 8.60
CA THR A 140 -1.29 9.88 7.91
C THR A 140 -1.86 8.75 8.74
N ALA A 141 -2.56 7.83 8.08
CA ALA A 141 -3.05 6.60 8.66
C ALA A 141 -2.35 5.40 8.00
N LEU A 142 -1.72 4.57 8.83
CA LEU A 142 -1.23 3.26 8.43
C LEU A 142 -2.31 2.22 8.71
N VAL A 143 -2.82 1.56 7.67
CA VAL A 143 -3.79 0.48 7.84
C VAL A 143 -3.03 -0.84 7.92
N GLY A 144 -2.81 -1.32 9.15
CA GLY A 144 -2.02 -2.51 9.42
C GLY A 144 -0.66 -2.16 10.02
N PHE A 145 0.41 -2.65 9.40
CA PHE A 145 1.77 -2.56 9.94
C PHE A 145 2.77 -2.15 8.86
N THR A 146 3.90 -1.61 9.27
CA THR A 146 5.07 -1.47 8.40
C THR A 146 5.70 -2.86 8.15
N PRO A 147 6.57 -3.01 7.12
CA PRO A 147 7.25 -4.29 6.88
C PRO A 147 8.01 -4.83 8.10
N TYR A 148 8.67 -3.95 8.86
CA TYR A 148 9.45 -4.34 10.03
C TYR A 148 8.59 -4.68 11.24
N GLU A 149 7.54 -3.91 11.51
CA GLU A 149 6.58 -4.26 12.58
C GLU A 149 5.90 -5.59 12.29
N CYS A 150 5.44 -5.80 11.05
CA CYS A 150 4.79 -7.05 10.67
C CYS A 150 5.73 -8.24 10.85
N ARG A 151 7.00 -8.10 10.44
CA ARG A 151 8.03 -9.10 10.66
C ARG A 151 8.21 -9.41 12.15
N GLY A 152 8.38 -8.39 12.99
CA GLY A 152 8.58 -8.58 14.42
C GLY A 152 7.40 -9.28 15.09
N LEU A 153 6.16 -8.93 14.71
CA LEU A 153 4.96 -9.59 15.21
C LEU A 153 4.87 -11.05 14.75
N ALA A 154 5.22 -11.32 13.49
CA ALA A 154 5.23 -12.69 12.95
C ALA A 154 6.30 -13.56 13.64
N GLU A 155 7.53 -13.06 13.80
CA GLU A 155 8.60 -13.76 14.52
C GLU A 155 8.23 -14.04 15.98
N LYS A 156 7.59 -13.08 16.65
CA LYS A 156 7.06 -13.26 18.01
C LYS A 156 5.96 -14.31 18.07
N ALA A 157 4.98 -14.27 17.15
CA ALA A 157 3.91 -15.26 17.10
C ALA A 157 4.45 -16.68 16.89
N LEU A 158 5.40 -16.83 15.97
CA LEU A 158 6.06 -18.12 15.69
C LEU A 158 6.85 -18.64 16.88
N SER A 159 7.63 -17.78 17.54
CA SER A 159 8.42 -18.21 18.71
C SER A 159 7.56 -18.63 19.91
N LEU A 160 6.35 -18.11 20.01
CA LEU A 160 5.37 -18.46 21.04
C LEU A 160 4.38 -19.57 20.61
N GLY A 161 4.48 -20.07 19.38
CA GLY A 161 3.56 -21.09 18.85
C GLY A 161 2.11 -20.59 18.69
N ILE A 162 1.90 -19.29 18.52
CA ILE A 162 0.56 -18.68 18.42
C ILE A 162 0.12 -18.67 16.96
N ALA A 163 -0.77 -19.60 16.60
CA ALA A 163 -1.29 -19.71 15.24
C ALA A 163 -2.24 -18.56 14.85
N GLU A 164 -3.03 -18.03 15.80
CA GLU A 164 -4.04 -17.00 15.55
C GLU A 164 -3.71 -15.69 16.27
N PHE A 165 -2.50 -15.17 16.05
CA PHE A 165 -1.97 -14.01 16.77
C PHE A 165 -2.89 -12.78 16.73
N TRP A 166 -3.66 -12.62 15.66
CA TRP A 166 -4.65 -11.55 15.51
C TRP A 166 -5.77 -11.58 16.56
N LYS A 167 -6.11 -12.76 17.12
CA LYS A 167 -7.09 -12.88 18.22
C LYS A 167 -6.54 -12.36 19.54
N GLU A 168 -5.24 -12.54 19.76
CA GLU A 168 -4.52 -12.11 20.96
C GLU A 168 -4.06 -10.64 20.88
N LEU A 169 -4.05 -10.06 19.68
CA LEU A 169 -3.56 -8.69 19.44
C LEU A 169 -4.30 -7.64 20.28
N ARG A 170 -5.60 -7.83 20.53
CA ARG A 170 -6.41 -6.95 21.39
C ARG A 170 -6.00 -6.98 22.87
N ARG A 171 -5.33 -8.03 23.33
CA ARG A 171 -4.81 -8.15 24.71
C ARG A 171 -3.43 -7.49 24.90
N LEU A 172 -2.70 -7.22 23.82
CA LEU A 172 -1.33 -6.70 23.85
C LEU A 172 -1.24 -5.19 23.59
N HIS A 173 -2.32 -4.56 23.10
CA HIS A 173 -2.44 -3.12 22.87
C HIS A 173 -3.45 -2.44 23.83
N MET A 174 -3.76 -3.07 24.97
CA MET A 174 -4.42 -2.43 26.12
C MET A 174 -3.41 -2.15 27.22
#